data_AF-A0A8S8Y6P6-F1
#
_entry.id   AF-A0A8S8Y6P6-F1
#
_cell.length_a   1.000
_cell.length_b   1.000
_cell.length_c   1.000
_cell.angle_alpha   90.00
_cell.angle_beta   90.00
_cell.angle_gamma   90.00
#
_symmetry.space_group_name_H-M   'P 1'
#
loop_
_entity.id
_entity.type
_entity.pdbx_description
1 polymer ?
#
loop_
_entity_poly.entity_id
_entity_poly.type
_entity_poly.pdbx_seq_one_letter_code
_entity_poly.pdbx_strand_id
1 'polypeptide(L)'
;MKNTLTASSLIFLFLISLTSPMATTLADTSTQNQAGRSTACSGYVCLNEVIPDPTGRDDGTYPGGEWFELFNNGTVAVDITGWKVTTSASKTLNFNANTIVGYQAGNSSTWTISPGDYMVIARNGNSNFYMTNAGMSMTLVDNNNNNLHQATWGNVLSGKSYEQDPTSATANWIATNNPTPGEVNTASGSTI
;
A
#
# COMPACT_ATOMS: atom_id res chain seq x y z
N MET A 1 -41.48 -45.00 58.08
CA MET A 1 -40.14 -44.67 57.54
C MET A 1 -40.31 -43.88 56.25
N LYS A 2 -39.52 -42.80 56.10
CA LYS A 2 -39.33 -41.92 54.93
C LYS A 2 -40.41 -40.85 54.65
N ASN A 3 -40.01 -39.60 54.93
CA ASN A 3 -40.61 -38.37 54.41
C ASN A 3 -40.24 -38.20 52.94
N THR A 4 -41.16 -37.67 52.13
CA THR A 4 -40.83 -36.98 50.87
C THR A 4 -41.76 -35.78 50.69
N LEU A 5 -41.16 -34.58 50.69
CA LEU A 5 -41.80 -33.35 50.22
C LEU A 5 -42.02 -33.44 48.71
N THR A 6 -43.14 -32.91 48.23
CA THR A 6 -43.25 -32.41 46.85
C THR A 6 -43.99 -31.08 46.86
N ALA A 7 -43.24 -30.00 46.67
CA ALA A 7 -43.73 -28.74 46.16
C ALA A 7 -43.33 -28.65 44.68
N SER A 8 -44.28 -28.32 43.80
CA SER A 8 -44.06 -27.89 42.41
C SER A 8 -45.41 -27.33 41.92
N SER A 9 -45.63 -26.02 42.01
CA SER A 9 -45.18 -24.94 41.11
C SER A 9 -45.90 -24.96 39.76
N LEU A 10 -46.59 -23.85 39.48
CA LEU A 10 -47.56 -23.67 38.40
C LEU A 10 -46.95 -23.85 37.00
N ILE A 11 -47.74 -24.49 36.15
CA ILE A 11 -47.51 -24.84 34.76
C ILE A 11 -47.78 -23.64 33.83
N PHE A 12 -46.78 -23.40 32.97
CA PHE A 12 -46.81 -22.83 31.61
C PHE A 12 -47.38 -21.42 31.36
N LEU A 13 -46.47 -20.46 31.23
CA LEU A 13 -46.61 -19.29 30.37
C LEU A 13 -45.46 -19.31 29.34
N PHE A 14 -45.62 -20.11 28.29
CA PHE A 14 -44.77 -20.05 27.10
C PHE A 14 -45.51 -19.25 26.03
N LEU A 15 -45.67 -17.95 26.28
CA LEU A 15 -46.19 -16.99 25.31
C LEU A 15 -45.01 -16.19 24.74
N ILE A 16 -44.65 -16.54 23.50
CA ILE A 16 -44.22 -15.65 22.42
C ILE A 16 -43.09 -14.67 22.78
N SER A 17 -41.85 -15.14 22.65
CA SER A 17 -40.68 -14.26 22.49
C SER A 17 -39.75 -14.76 21.38
N LEU A 18 -40.32 -15.02 20.20
CA LEU A 18 -39.57 -15.30 18.98
C LEU A 18 -39.73 -14.19 17.95
N THR A 19 -39.60 -12.94 18.38
CA THR A 19 -39.31 -11.84 17.46
C THR A 19 -37.99 -11.24 17.86
N SER A 20 -36.90 -11.85 17.41
CA SER A 20 -35.66 -11.11 17.24
C SER A 20 -36.00 -9.88 16.40
N PRO A 21 -35.62 -8.65 16.79
CA PRO A 21 -35.64 -7.56 15.83
C PRO A 21 -34.71 -8.02 14.71
N MET A 22 -35.25 -8.21 13.51
CA MET A 22 -34.41 -8.19 12.32
C MET A 22 -33.68 -6.85 12.40
N ALA A 23 -32.39 -6.89 12.70
CA ALA A 23 -31.53 -5.79 12.36
C ALA A 23 -31.72 -5.64 10.86
N THR A 24 -32.45 -4.59 10.47
CA THR A 24 -32.34 -4.05 9.13
C THR A 24 -30.88 -3.67 9.00
N THR A 25 -30.09 -4.60 8.46
CA THR A 25 -28.88 -4.23 7.75
C THR A 25 -29.37 -3.25 6.71
N LEU A 26 -29.14 -1.95 6.94
CA LEU A 26 -29.01 -1.06 5.80
C LEU A 26 -27.90 -1.73 4.99
N ALA A 27 -28.29 -2.35 3.87
CA ALA A 27 -27.34 -2.71 2.86
C ALA A 27 -26.73 -1.37 2.46
N ASP A 28 -25.57 -1.07 3.04
CA ASP A 28 -24.73 -0.02 2.53
C ASP A 28 -24.30 -0.50 1.15
N THR A 29 -25.13 -0.19 0.16
CA THR A 29 -24.72 -0.06 -1.23
C THR A 29 -23.86 1.20 -1.38
N SER A 30 -22.92 1.43 -0.45
CA SER A 30 -21.62 1.87 -0.88
C SER A 30 -21.15 0.80 -1.84
N THR A 31 -21.31 1.11 -3.13
CA THR A 31 -20.22 0.81 -4.04
C THR A 31 -18.96 1.07 -3.23
N GLN A 32 -18.18 0.04 -2.92
CA GLN A 32 -16.81 0.23 -2.50
C GLN A 32 -16.09 0.81 -3.71
N ASN A 33 -16.45 2.04 -4.09
CA ASN A 33 -15.49 3.02 -4.54
C ASN A 33 -14.45 2.95 -3.45
N GLN A 34 -13.38 2.22 -3.74
CA GLN A 34 -12.20 2.18 -2.93
C GLN A 34 -11.65 3.61 -3.02
N ALA A 35 -12.27 4.52 -2.26
CA ALA A 35 -11.77 5.84 -2.02
C ALA A 35 -10.33 5.63 -1.60
N GLY A 36 -9.40 6.34 -2.25
CA GLY A 36 -7.99 6.14 -2.00
C GLY A 36 -7.72 6.03 -0.51
N ARG A 37 -7.00 4.98 -0.13
CA ARG A 37 -6.52 4.81 1.24
C ARG A 37 -5.10 5.33 1.38
N SER A 38 -4.64 6.14 0.42
CA SER A 38 -3.35 6.80 0.49
C SER A 38 -3.28 7.62 1.77
N THR A 39 -2.07 7.82 2.27
CA THR A 39 -1.84 8.66 3.45
C THR A 39 -0.95 9.82 3.07
N ALA A 40 -1.02 10.93 3.81
CA ALA A 40 0.08 11.88 3.77
C ALA A 40 1.37 11.19 4.25
N CYS A 41 2.51 11.65 3.73
CA CYS A 41 3.80 11.18 4.21
C CYS A 41 4.09 11.73 5.61
N SER A 42 4.52 10.87 6.53
CA SER A 42 4.80 11.22 7.93
C SER A 42 6.28 11.31 8.28
N GLY A 43 7.17 10.95 7.34
CA GLY A 43 8.63 11.03 7.48
C GLY A 43 9.30 11.87 6.39
N TYR A 44 10.63 11.89 6.38
CA TYR A 44 11.42 12.56 5.34
C TYR A 44 11.45 11.81 4.01
N VAL A 45 11.40 10.48 4.05
CA VAL A 45 11.39 9.65 2.85
C VAL A 45 9.98 9.13 2.60
N CYS A 46 9.50 9.35 1.39
CA CYS A 46 8.14 9.04 0.95
C CYS A 46 8.19 8.21 -0.33
N LEU A 47 7.17 7.37 -0.56
CA LEU A 47 6.88 6.91 -1.93
C LEU A 47 6.69 8.14 -2.83
N ASN A 48 7.31 8.13 -4.01
CA ASN A 48 7.26 9.21 -5.00
C ASN A 48 6.54 8.80 -6.29
N GLU A 49 6.89 7.62 -6.81
CA GLU A 49 6.42 7.13 -8.10
C GLU A 49 6.31 5.60 -8.07
N VAL A 50 5.34 5.01 -8.77
CA VAL A 50 5.16 3.55 -8.87
C VAL A 50 4.83 3.15 -10.30
N ILE A 51 5.43 2.07 -10.82
CA ILE A 51 5.03 1.40 -12.07
C ILE A 51 4.51 -0.02 -11.79
N PRO A 52 3.19 -0.21 -11.63
CA PRO A 52 2.63 -1.55 -11.43
C PRO A 52 2.55 -2.37 -12.72
N ASP A 53 2.35 -1.72 -13.86
CA ASP A 53 2.23 -2.35 -15.18
C ASP A 53 3.33 -1.79 -16.11
N PRO A 54 4.56 -2.30 -16.05
CA PRO A 54 5.63 -1.87 -16.96
C PRO A 54 5.33 -2.29 -18.41
N THR A 55 5.98 -1.67 -19.40
CA THR A 55 5.86 -2.11 -20.80
C THR A 55 6.46 -3.49 -21.06
N GLY A 56 7.37 -3.93 -20.19
CA GLY A 56 7.95 -5.27 -20.22
C GLY A 56 7.12 -6.28 -19.45
N ARG A 57 7.79 -7.24 -18.80
CA ARG A 57 7.12 -8.21 -17.92
C ARG A 57 7.14 -7.67 -16.50
N ASP A 58 6.05 -7.82 -15.75
CA ASP A 58 5.98 -7.38 -14.35
C ASP A 58 7.13 -7.92 -13.50
N ASP A 59 7.50 -9.19 -13.69
CA ASP A 59 8.62 -9.86 -13.02
C ASP A 59 9.97 -9.67 -13.72
N GLY A 60 10.06 -8.75 -14.68
CA GLY A 60 11.30 -8.38 -15.33
C GLY A 60 12.30 -7.71 -14.39
N THR A 61 13.52 -7.56 -14.88
CA THR A 61 14.52 -6.69 -14.24
C THR A 61 14.27 -5.23 -14.61
N TYR A 62 14.64 -4.30 -13.73
CA TYR A 62 14.67 -2.88 -14.03
C TYR A 62 15.44 -2.60 -15.34
N PRO A 63 14.98 -1.67 -16.22
CA PRO A 63 13.76 -0.85 -16.08
C PRO A 63 12.49 -1.50 -16.65
N GLY A 64 12.57 -2.71 -17.20
CA GLY A 64 11.46 -3.36 -17.89
C GLY A 64 10.47 -4.12 -17.00
N GLY A 65 10.75 -4.22 -15.70
CA GLY A 65 9.87 -4.80 -14.69
C GLY A 65 9.28 -3.78 -13.74
N GLU A 66 8.50 -4.27 -12.78
CA GLU A 66 7.88 -3.48 -11.73
C GLU A 66 8.93 -2.77 -10.85
N TRP A 67 8.71 -1.49 -10.59
CA TRP A 67 9.52 -0.69 -9.67
C TRP A 67 8.70 0.42 -9.03
N PHE A 68 9.24 0.99 -7.97
CA PHE A 68 8.76 2.21 -7.36
C PHE A 68 9.95 3.05 -6.92
N GLU A 69 9.67 4.30 -6.63
CA GLU A 69 10.66 5.29 -6.25
C GLU A 69 10.36 5.88 -4.89
N LEU A 70 11.43 6.15 -4.16
CA LEU A 70 11.43 6.91 -2.94
C LEU A 70 12.02 8.30 -3.20
N PHE A 71 11.45 9.32 -2.58
CA PHE A 71 11.99 10.67 -2.57
C PHE A 71 12.22 11.13 -1.14
N ASN A 72 13.38 11.75 -0.88
CA ASN A 72 13.65 12.40 0.40
C ASN A 72 13.27 13.88 0.34
N ASN A 73 12.10 14.21 0.87
CA ASN A 73 11.60 15.58 0.98
C ASN A 73 12.08 16.33 2.25
N GLY A 74 12.92 15.67 3.05
CA GLY A 74 13.47 16.23 4.28
C GLY A 74 14.72 17.08 4.06
N THR A 75 15.42 17.36 5.16
CA THR A 75 16.64 18.19 5.16
C THR A 75 17.90 17.44 5.59
N VAL A 76 17.78 16.13 5.87
CA VAL A 76 18.90 15.26 6.25
C VAL A 76 18.93 14.01 5.39
N ALA A 77 20.12 13.44 5.20
CA ALA A 77 20.27 12.16 4.52
C ALA A 77 19.68 11.02 5.36
N VAL A 78 19.02 10.07 4.71
CA VAL A 78 18.33 8.95 5.37
C VAL A 78 18.88 7.62 4.88
N ASP A 79 19.45 6.84 5.79
CA ASP A 79 19.82 5.43 5.57
C ASP A 79 18.54 4.56 5.62
N ILE A 80 18.24 3.87 4.52
CA ILE A 80 17.05 3.02 4.39
C ILE A 80 17.33 1.54 4.71
N THR A 81 18.45 1.22 5.36
CA THR A 81 18.78 -0.15 5.78
C THR A 81 17.68 -0.73 6.65
N GLY A 82 17.18 -1.90 6.27
CA GLY A 82 16.11 -2.61 6.99
C GLY A 82 14.70 -2.11 6.67
N TRP A 83 14.54 -1.10 5.81
CA TRP A 83 13.25 -0.66 5.33
C TRP A 83 12.66 -1.62 4.29
N LYS A 84 11.36 -1.52 4.07
CA LYS A 84 10.60 -2.38 3.15
C LYS A 84 9.34 -1.68 2.65
N VAL A 85 8.74 -2.26 1.62
CA VAL A 85 7.32 -2.04 1.32
C VAL A 85 6.50 -3.28 1.65
N THR A 86 5.26 -3.08 2.08
CA THR A 86 4.24 -4.11 2.21
C THR A 86 3.02 -3.78 1.35
N THR A 87 2.32 -4.79 0.85
CA THR A 87 1.11 -4.60 0.02
C THR A 87 -0.15 -5.08 0.72
N SER A 88 -1.31 -4.61 0.26
CA SER A 88 -2.63 -5.12 0.71
C SER A 88 -2.81 -6.63 0.45
N ALA A 89 -2.03 -7.23 -0.45
CA ALA A 89 -1.97 -8.68 -0.68
C ALA A 89 -1.00 -9.41 0.28
N SER A 90 -0.56 -8.74 1.36
CA SER A 90 0.40 -9.27 2.34
C SER A 90 1.73 -9.71 1.71
N LYS A 91 2.16 -9.03 0.64
CA LYS A 91 3.52 -9.20 0.08
C LYS A 91 4.47 -8.21 0.70
N THR A 92 5.75 -8.56 0.74
CA THR A 92 6.82 -7.71 1.29
C THR A 92 8.00 -7.70 0.34
N LEU A 93 8.54 -6.51 0.07
CA LEU A 93 9.81 -6.33 -0.63
C LEU A 93 10.78 -5.59 0.29
N ASN A 94 11.82 -6.29 0.73
CA ASN A 94 12.88 -5.70 1.54
C ASN A 94 13.86 -4.92 0.65
N PHE A 95 14.38 -3.80 1.14
CA PHE A 95 15.38 -3.02 0.42
C PHE A 95 16.76 -3.62 0.68
N ASN A 96 17.41 -4.12 -0.36
CA ASN A 96 18.70 -4.82 -0.28
C ASN A 96 19.42 -4.79 -1.64
N ALA A 97 20.56 -5.49 -1.70
CA ALA A 97 21.42 -5.54 -2.88
C ALA A 97 20.74 -5.99 -4.20
N ASN A 98 19.62 -6.73 -4.11
CA ASN A 98 18.89 -7.18 -5.30
C ASN A 98 17.79 -6.21 -5.74
N THR A 99 17.25 -5.41 -4.82
CA THR A 99 16.07 -4.58 -5.06
C THR A 99 16.40 -3.11 -5.23
N ILE A 100 17.45 -2.62 -4.59
CA ILE A 100 17.95 -1.25 -4.79
C ILE A 100 18.64 -1.18 -6.15
N VAL A 101 18.11 -0.36 -7.05
CA VAL A 101 18.73 -0.13 -8.37
C VAL A 101 20.04 0.63 -8.17
N GLY A 102 21.13 0.12 -8.75
CA GLY A 102 22.45 0.74 -8.63
C GLY A 102 23.18 0.45 -7.31
N TYR A 103 22.71 -0.53 -6.52
CA TYR A 103 23.39 -0.94 -5.30
C TYR A 103 24.86 -1.29 -5.53
N GLN A 104 25.73 -0.82 -4.64
CA GLN A 104 27.16 -1.14 -4.65
C GLN A 104 27.62 -1.57 -3.25
N ALA A 105 28.06 -2.82 -3.12
CA ALA A 105 28.57 -3.34 -1.85
C ALA A 105 29.73 -2.49 -1.32
N GLY A 106 29.66 -2.12 -0.05
CA GLY A 106 30.67 -1.26 0.59
C GLY A 106 30.53 0.24 0.32
N ASN A 107 29.53 0.68 -0.45
CA ASN A 107 29.25 2.09 -0.71
C ASN A 107 27.87 2.48 -0.16
N SER A 108 27.84 3.00 1.07
CA SER A 108 26.59 3.33 1.78
C SER A 108 25.75 4.42 1.12
N SER A 109 26.37 5.23 0.27
CA SER A 109 25.67 6.23 -0.56
C SER A 109 24.60 5.59 -1.45
N THR A 110 24.72 4.29 -1.78
CA THR A 110 23.74 3.59 -2.63
C THR A 110 22.51 3.09 -1.89
N TRP A 111 22.45 3.20 -0.56
CA TRP A 111 21.24 2.95 0.26
C TRP A 111 20.99 4.07 1.27
N THR A 112 21.55 5.25 1.00
CA THR A 112 21.31 6.49 1.74
C THR A 112 20.74 7.51 0.77
N ILE A 113 19.56 8.05 1.05
CA ILE A 113 18.92 9.05 0.21
C ILE A 113 19.25 10.45 0.76
N SER A 114 20.00 11.26 0.03
CA SER A 114 20.28 12.65 0.44
C SER A 114 19.03 13.52 0.33
N PRO A 115 18.98 14.70 0.98
CA PRO A 115 17.89 15.65 0.79
C PRO A 115 17.71 16.02 -0.68
N GLY A 116 16.49 15.88 -1.20
CA GLY A 116 16.18 16.16 -2.61
C GLY A 116 16.56 15.05 -3.59
N ASP A 117 17.17 13.95 -3.13
CA ASP A 117 17.51 12.82 -3.99
C ASP A 117 16.37 11.79 -4.06
N TYR A 118 16.44 10.97 -5.09
CA TYR A 118 15.52 9.89 -5.41
C TYR A 118 16.21 8.52 -5.28
N MET A 119 15.44 7.47 -5.04
CA MET A 119 15.96 6.11 -5.05
C MET A 119 14.94 5.13 -5.61
N VAL A 120 15.33 4.44 -6.68
CA VAL A 120 14.49 3.43 -7.34
C VAL A 120 14.69 2.07 -6.68
N ILE A 121 13.58 1.44 -6.31
CA ILE A 121 13.50 0.08 -5.80
C ILE A 121 12.71 -0.76 -6.80
N ALA A 122 13.33 -1.82 -7.31
CA ALA A 122 12.74 -2.70 -8.30
C ALA A 122 12.41 -4.07 -7.71
N ARG A 123 11.34 -4.69 -8.23
CA ARG A 123 11.01 -6.09 -7.95
C ARG A 123 12.12 -7.03 -8.39
N ASN A 124 12.75 -6.74 -9.54
CA ASN A 124 13.89 -7.47 -10.10
C ASN A 124 13.71 -9.00 -10.09
N GLY A 125 12.59 -9.49 -10.61
CA GLY A 125 12.30 -10.92 -10.69
C GLY A 125 12.00 -11.62 -9.36
N ASN A 126 11.81 -10.88 -8.26
CA ASN A 126 11.34 -11.48 -7.02
C ASN A 126 9.93 -12.04 -7.21
N SER A 127 9.80 -13.36 -7.21
CA SER A 127 8.54 -14.07 -7.42
C SER A 127 7.58 -14.01 -6.21
N ASN A 128 8.07 -13.64 -5.03
CA ASN A 128 7.26 -13.53 -3.80
C ASN A 128 6.63 -12.14 -3.60
N PHE A 129 6.97 -11.18 -4.44
CA PHE A 129 6.40 -9.84 -4.46
C PHE A 129 5.75 -9.58 -5.81
N TYR A 130 4.71 -8.76 -5.85
CA TYR A 130 4.11 -8.24 -7.08
C TYR A 130 3.28 -7.00 -6.73
N MET A 131 3.12 -6.13 -7.71
CA MET A 131 2.08 -5.11 -7.73
C MET A 131 0.93 -5.61 -8.62
N THR A 132 -0.26 -5.04 -8.49
CA THR A 132 -1.41 -5.45 -9.31
C THR A 132 -1.84 -4.32 -10.22
N ASN A 133 -2.25 -4.67 -11.43
CA ASN A 133 -2.64 -3.70 -12.45
C ASN A 133 -4.10 -3.22 -12.25
N ALA A 134 -4.85 -3.88 -11.37
CA ALA A 134 -6.27 -3.64 -11.11
C ALA A 134 -6.56 -3.30 -9.63
N GLY A 135 -5.68 -2.48 -9.05
CA GLY A 135 -5.84 -1.87 -7.74
C GLY A 135 -5.11 -2.56 -6.60
N MET A 136 -4.39 -1.75 -5.81
CA MET A 136 -3.59 -2.17 -4.65
C MET A 136 -3.28 -0.97 -3.76
N SER A 137 -3.00 -1.25 -2.48
CA SER A 137 -2.30 -0.32 -1.60
C SER A 137 -0.90 -0.86 -1.28
N MET A 138 0.10 0.02 -1.33
CA MET A 138 1.49 -0.26 -0.95
C MET A 138 1.92 0.70 0.16
N THR A 139 2.49 0.16 1.22
CA THR A 139 2.90 0.90 2.42
C THR A 139 4.41 0.86 2.57
N LEU A 140 5.04 2.04 2.67
CA LEU A 140 6.43 2.21 3.05
C LEU A 140 6.59 2.04 4.56
N VAL A 141 7.50 1.16 4.97
CA VAL A 141 7.73 0.80 6.37
C VAL A 141 9.21 0.95 6.70
N ASP A 142 9.50 1.69 7.77
CA ASP A 142 10.87 1.90 8.25
C ASP A 142 11.44 0.67 9.00
N ASN A 143 12.71 0.76 9.41
CA ASN A 143 13.40 -0.29 10.16
C ASN A 143 12.85 -0.54 11.57
N ASN A 144 12.07 0.40 12.12
CA ASN A 144 11.38 0.27 13.41
C ASN A 144 9.95 -0.26 13.24
N ASN A 145 9.54 -0.60 12.02
CA ASN A 145 8.19 -1.00 11.64
C ASN A 145 7.12 0.11 11.74
N ASN A 146 7.51 1.37 11.66
CA ASN A 146 6.56 2.47 11.50
C ASN A 146 6.13 2.59 10.03
N ASN A 147 4.84 2.83 9.81
CA ASN A 147 4.31 3.12 8.48
C ASN A 147 4.52 4.61 8.16
N LEU A 148 5.25 4.90 7.09
CA LEU A 148 5.63 6.27 6.73
C LEU A 148 4.73 6.89 5.65
N HIS A 149 4.33 6.10 4.66
CA HIS A 149 3.53 6.55 3.52
C HIS A 149 2.78 5.37 2.91
N GLN A 150 1.52 5.56 2.50
CA GLN A 150 0.78 4.58 1.72
C GLN A 150 0.37 5.20 0.37
N ALA A 151 0.67 4.47 -0.70
CA ALA A 151 0.15 4.72 -2.04
C ALA A 151 -1.01 3.77 -2.32
N THR A 152 -2.07 4.24 -2.96
CA THR A 152 -3.16 3.39 -3.46
C THR A 152 -3.47 3.77 -4.90
N TRP A 153 -3.71 2.78 -5.76
CA TRP A 153 -4.13 2.99 -7.15
C TRP A 153 -5.29 2.05 -7.49
N GLY A 154 -5.97 2.36 -8.60
CA GLY A 154 -7.02 1.52 -9.19
C GLY A 154 -6.52 0.74 -10.41
N ASN A 155 -7.27 0.79 -11.51
CA ASN A 155 -6.77 0.27 -12.79
C ASN A 155 -5.64 1.16 -13.31
N VAL A 156 -4.56 0.53 -13.78
CA VAL A 156 -3.41 1.24 -14.35
C VAL A 156 -3.28 1.03 -15.85
N LEU A 157 -2.50 1.89 -16.50
CA LEU A 157 -2.14 1.82 -17.90
C LEU A 157 -0.72 1.26 -18.02
N SER A 158 -0.53 0.31 -18.94
CA SER A 158 0.80 -0.25 -19.21
C SER A 158 1.78 0.82 -19.65
N GLY A 159 2.97 0.79 -19.06
CA GLY A 159 4.06 1.76 -19.28
C GLY A 159 3.86 3.12 -18.61
N LYS A 160 2.80 3.32 -17.83
CA LYS A 160 2.60 4.53 -17.03
C LYS A 160 2.98 4.29 -15.59
N SER A 161 3.69 5.26 -15.02
CA SER A 161 3.84 5.36 -13.60
C SER A 161 2.73 6.19 -12.98
N TYR A 162 2.63 6.10 -11.66
CA TYR A 162 1.61 6.74 -10.85
C TYR A 162 2.29 7.52 -9.73
N GLU A 163 1.75 8.69 -9.40
CA GLU A 163 2.23 9.58 -8.34
C GLU A 163 1.09 10.07 -7.45
N GLN A 164 1.42 10.65 -6.30
CA GLN A 164 0.43 11.20 -5.39
C GLN A 164 -0.39 12.32 -6.05
N ASP A 165 -1.71 12.30 -5.87
CA ASP A 165 -2.59 13.37 -6.32
C ASP A 165 -2.28 14.67 -5.55
N PRO A 166 -1.85 15.76 -6.23
CA PRO A 166 -1.49 17.01 -5.58
C PRO A 166 -2.71 17.72 -4.96
N THR A 167 -3.92 17.37 -5.37
CA THR A 167 -5.16 17.94 -4.83
C THR A 167 -5.63 17.23 -3.55
N SER A 168 -5.18 15.99 -3.34
CA SER A 168 -5.56 15.21 -2.16
C SER A 168 -4.55 14.10 -1.88
N ALA A 169 -3.78 14.27 -0.80
CA ALA A 169 -2.82 13.27 -0.33
C ALA A 169 -3.45 11.91 0.04
N THR A 170 -4.78 11.87 0.23
CA THR A 170 -5.51 10.63 0.53
C THR A 170 -6.21 10.02 -0.68
N ALA A 171 -6.24 10.70 -1.83
CA ALA A 171 -6.82 10.13 -3.05
C ALA A 171 -5.96 8.99 -3.62
N ASN A 172 -6.52 8.26 -4.58
CA ASN A 172 -5.72 7.34 -5.37
C ASN A 172 -4.65 8.12 -6.13
N TRP A 173 -3.48 7.50 -6.25
CA TRP A 173 -2.41 7.99 -7.08
C TRP A 173 -2.87 8.04 -8.54
N ILE A 174 -2.41 9.07 -9.23
CA ILE A 174 -2.82 9.43 -10.59
C ILE A 174 -1.68 9.15 -11.57
N ALA A 175 -2.03 8.90 -12.83
CA ALA A 175 -1.04 8.55 -13.86
C ALA A 175 -0.19 9.76 -14.26
N THR A 176 1.12 9.53 -14.38
CA THR A 176 2.05 10.51 -14.96
C THR A 176 1.98 10.53 -16.48
N ASN A 177 2.60 11.55 -17.09
CA ASN A 177 2.80 11.54 -18.54
C ASN A 177 3.84 10.50 -18.97
N ASN A 178 4.96 10.39 -18.27
CA ASN A 178 5.98 9.38 -18.49
C ASN A 178 6.65 9.05 -17.16
N PRO A 179 7.15 7.81 -16.96
CA PRO A 179 7.96 7.48 -15.80
C PRO A 179 9.23 8.32 -15.70
N THR A 180 9.59 8.74 -14.48
CA THR A 180 10.75 9.62 -14.20
C THR A 180 11.71 9.02 -13.17
N PRO A 181 12.23 7.80 -13.38
CA PRO A 181 13.10 7.18 -12.40
C PRO A 181 14.40 7.97 -12.21
N GLY A 182 14.67 8.35 -10.97
CA GLY A 182 15.82 9.13 -10.52
C GLY A 182 15.66 10.63 -10.67
N GLU A 183 14.50 11.12 -11.12
CA GLU A 183 14.31 12.50 -11.57
C GLU A 183 13.02 13.12 -11.01
N VAL A 184 12.88 14.44 -11.16
CA VAL A 184 11.64 15.14 -10.79
C VAL A 184 10.48 14.68 -11.67
N ASN A 185 9.35 14.36 -11.04
CA ASN A 185 8.15 13.94 -11.76
C ASN A 185 7.69 14.98 -12.77
N THR A 186 7.37 14.51 -13.98
CA THR A 186 6.76 15.35 -15.01
C THR A 186 5.25 15.37 -14.82
N ALA A 187 4.63 16.54 -15.04
CA ALA A 187 3.23 16.81 -14.74
C ALA A 187 2.30 15.61 -15.01
N SER A 188 1.56 15.18 -13.98
CA SER A 188 0.46 14.23 -14.11
C SER A 188 -0.55 14.66 -15.17
N GLY A 189 -1.08 13.69 -15.91
CA GLY A 189 -2.10 13.94 -16.92
C GLY A 189 -3.36 14.53 -16.27
N SER A 190 -3.61 15.82 -16.48
CA SER A 190 -4.88 16.45 -16.13
C SER A 190 -5.76 16.59 -17.38
N THR A 191 -6.86 15.84 -17.35
CA THR A 191 -8.16 16.04 -18.04
C THR A 191 -8.17 16.26 -19.56
N ILE A 192 -8.84 15.33 -20.27
CA ILE A 192 -9.83 15.72 -21.28
C ILE A 192 -11.19 15.25 -20.78
#